data_AF-A0A0Q4XHU3-F1
#
_entry.id   AF-A0A0Q4XHU3-F1
#
_cell.length_a   1.000
_cell.length_b   1.000
_cell.length_c   1.000
_cell.angle_alpha   90.00
_cell.angle_beta   90.00
_cell.angle_gamma   90.00
#
_symmetry.space_group_name_H-M   'P 1'
#
loop_
_entity.id
_entity.type
_entity.pdbx_description
1 polymer ?
#
loop_
_entity_poly.entity_id
_entity_poly.type
_entity_poly.pdbx_seq_one_letter_code
_entity_poly.pdbx_strand_id
1 'polypeptide(L)' 'MREAADGGLTQAKDGRIAGRVSAALIAAAKARTGLQSDTELVVFALANVALEDDFAQVFRAVKGTVDLDLDLSI' A
#
# COMPACT_ATOMS: atom_id res chain seq x y z
N MET A 1 3.91 2.45 -3.96
CA MET A 1 3.59 3.67 -4.74
C MET A 1 3.99 3.53 -6.20
N ARG A 2 5.21 3.11 -6.53
CA ARG A 2 5.65 2.93 -7.93
C ARG A 2 4.77 1.94 -8.69
N GLU A 3 4.47 0.78 -8.12
CA GLU A 3 3.62 -0.25 -8.74
C GLU A 3 2.17 0.19 -9.01
N ALA A 4 1.55 0.98 -8.12
CA ALA A 4 0.19 1.51 -8.36
C ALA A 4 0.18 2.57 -9.46
N ALA A 5 1.27 3.35 -9.55
CA ALA A 5 1.44 4.30 -10.65
C ALA A 5 1.67 3.57 -11.98
N ASP A 6 2.49 2.53 -11.98
CA ASP A 6 2.81 1.71 -13.15
C ASP A 6 1.58 0.91 -13.64
N GLY A 7 0.70 0.47 -12.73
CA GLY A 7 -0.59 -0.15 -13.04
C GLY A 7 -1.73 0.84 -13.39
N GLY A 8 -1.45 2.15 -13.45
CA GLY A 8 -2.43 3.17 -13.83
C GLY A 8 -3.45 3.56 -12.75
N LEU A 9 -3.38 2.95 -11.57
CA LEU A 9 -4.36 3.10 -10.47
C LEU A 9 -4.35 4.47 -9.79
N THR A 10 -3.37 5.33 -10.11
CA THR A 10 -3.25 6.68 -9.55
C THR A 10 -3.33 7.80 -10.60
N GLN A 11 -3.65 7.49 -11.86
CA GLN A 11 -3.62 8.48 -12.95
C GLN A 11 -4.83 9.43 -12.95
N ALA A 12 -6.04 8.91 -12.73
CA ALA A 12 -7.25 9.71 -12.63
C ALA A 12 -7.64 9.93 -11.15
N LYS A 13 -8.00 11.16 -10.80
CA LYS A 13 -8.46 11.57 -9.45
C LYS A 13 -9.93 12.01 -9.48
N ASP A 14 -10.78 11.20 -10.09
CA ASP A 14 -12.20 11.48 -10.34
C ASP A 14 -13.16 10.82 -9.33
N GLY A 15 -12.71 9.77 -8.64
CA GLY A 15 -13.46 9.11 -7.56
C GLY A 15 -13.46 9.89 -6.24
N ARG A 16 -14.59 9.86 -5.52
CA ARG A 16 -14.74 10.46 -4.18
C ARG A 16 -15.05 9.40 -3.14
N ILE A 17 -14.29 9.41 -2.04
CA ILE A 17 -14.54 8.61 -0.83
C ILE A 17 -14.74 9.56 0.35
N ALA A 18 -15.78 9.30 1.15
CA ALA A 18 -16.08 10.05 2.37
C ALA A 18 -16.53 9.08 3.48
N GLY A 19 -16.07 9.32 4.70
CA GLY A 19 -16.41 8.50 5.86
C GLY A 19 -15.89 9.12 7.15
N ARG A 20 -16.48 8.74 8.29
CA ARG A 20 -15.98 9.14 9.61
C ARG A 20 -14.88 8.18 10.05
N VAL A 21 -13.76 8.74 10.48
CA VAL A 21 -12.60 7.99 10.95
C VAL A 21 -12.09 8.66 12.23
N SER A 22 -11.54 7.87 13.15
CA SER A 22 -10.94 8.41 14.38
C SER A 22 -9.78 9.35 14.06
N ALA A 23 -9.79 10.55 14.66
CA ALA A 23 -8.70 11.52 14.50
C ALA A 23 -7.35 10.98 14.98
N ALA A 24 -7.36 10.15 16.04
CA ALA A 24 -6.15 9.50 16.54
C ALA A 24 -5.56 8.52 15.51
N LEU A 25 -6.43 7.81 14.78
CA LEU A 25 -5.99 6.90 13.71
C LEU A 25 -5.36 7.67 12.56
N ILE A 26 -5.96 8.79 12.14
CA ILE A 26 -5.40 9.66 11.09
C ILE A 26 -4.02 10.17 11.52
N ALA A 27 -3.88 10.67 12.74
CA ALA A 27 -2.61 11.20 13.24
C ALA A 27 -1.52 10.12 13.27
N ALA A 28 -1.81 8.92 13.80
CA ALA A 28 -0.87 7.80 13.82
C ALA A 28 -0.47 7.36 12.41
N ALA A 29 -1.42 7.29 11.48
CA ALA A 29 -1.17 6.89 10.11
C ALA A 29 -0.31 7.92 9.34
N LYS A 30 -0.54 9.22 9.56
CA LYS A 30 0.33 10.29 9.04
C LYS A 30 1.73 10.23 9.61
N ALA A 31 1.87 10.03 10.93
CA ALA A 31 3.17 9.90 11.58
C ALA A 31 3.97 8.70 11.02
N ARG A 32 3.31 7.58 10.74
CA ARG A 32 3.95 6.38 10.19
C ARG A 32 4.34 6.52 8.73
N THR A 33 3.54 7.20 7.92
CA THR A 33 3.74 7.31 6.46
C THR A 33 4.50 8.57 6.04
N GLY A 34 4.57 9.58 6.91
CA GLY A 34 5.09 10.92 6.60
C GLY A 34 4.12 11.80 5.79
N LEU A 35 2.96 11.26 5.38
CA LEU A 35 1.97 11.96 4.57
C LEU A 35 1.25 13.03 5.40
N GLN A 36 1.08 14.23 4.82
CA GLN A 36 0.41 15.35 5.50
C GLN A 36 -1.04 15.51 5.02
N SER A 37 -1.33 15.10 3.79
CA SER A 37 -2.66 15.19 3.18
C SER A 37 -3.52 13.97 3.51
N ASP A 38 -4.76 14.21 3.95
CA ASP A 38 -5.74 13.14 4.16
C ASP A 38 -6.04 12.41 2.84
N THR A 39 -6.09 13.14 1.73
CA THR A 39 -6.30 12.56 0.41
C THR A 39 -5.15 11.65 0.01
N GLU A 40 -3.90 12.07 0.23
CA GLU A 40 -2.74 11.21 -0.07
C GLU A 40 -2.72 9.97 0.83
N LEU A 41 -3.11 10.11 2.09
CA LEU A 41 -3.20 9.01 3.02
C LEU A 41 -4.25 7.98 2.57
N VAL A 42 -5.41 8.45 2.07
CA VAL A 42 -6.45 7.58 1.50
C VAL A 42 -5.97 6.89 0.23
N VAL A 43 -5.35 7.63 -0.70
CA VAL A 43 -4.79 7.05 -1.94
C VAL A 43 -3.72 6.00 -1.61
N PHE A 44 -2.85 6.28 -0.65
CA PHE A 44 -1.84 5.33 -0.19
C PHE A 44 -2.47 4.06 0.40
N ALA A 45 -3.49 4.19 1.25
CA ALA A 45 -4.18 3.05 1.82
C ALA A 45 -4.85 2.19 0.72
N LEU A 46 -5.57 2.83 -0.21
CA LEU A 46 -6.22 2.13 -1.33
C LEU A 46 -5.22 1.48 -2.26
N ALA A 47 -4.09 2.14 -2.53
CA ALA A 47 -3.03 1.55 -3.33
C ALA A 47 -2.47 0.29 -2.66
N ASN A 48 -2.23 0.30 -1.35
CA ASN A 48 -1.76 -0.92 -0.67
C ASN A 48 -2.80 -2.06 -0.70
N VAL A 49 -4.08 -1.75 -0.58
CA VAL A 49 -5.15 -2.76 -0.68
C VAL A 49 -5.29 -3.30 -2.10
N ALA A 50 -5.19 -2.43 -3.11
CA ALA A 50 -5.30 -2.82 -4.52
C ALA A 50 -4.06 -3.53 -5.05
N LEU A 51 -2.88 -3.22 -4.49
CA LEU A 51 -1.59 -3.83 -4.81
C LEU A 51 -1.23 -5.01 -3.91
N GLU A 52 -2.12 -5.45 -3.01
CA GLU A 52 -1.84 -6.61 -2.17
C GLU A 52 -1.80 -7.86 -3.06
N ASP A 53 -0.68 -8.04 -3.76
CA ASP A 53 -0.44 -9.02 -4.81
C ASP A 53 -0.06 -10.33 -4.15
N ASP A 54 -1.05 -11.10 -3.74
CA ASP A 54 -0.95 -12.39 -3.02
C ASP A 54 0.12 -12.45 -1.91
N PHE A 55 0.70 -11.34 -1.47
CA PHE A 55 1.93 -11.32 -0.69
C PHE A 55 1.68 -11.98 0.65
N ALA A 56 0.57 -11.67 1.29
CA ALA A 56 0.17 -12.34 2.51
C ALA A 56 -0.05 -13.86 2.31
N GLN A 57 -0.52 -14.28 1.14
CA GLN A 57 -0.75 -15.67 0.79
C GLN A 57 0.56 -16.40 0.49
N VAL A 58 1.41 -15.86 -0.38
CA VAL A 58 2.76 -16.32 -0.71
C VAL A 58 3.61 -16.33 0.54
N PHE A 59 3.73 -15.23 1.28
CA PHE A 59 4.49 -15.15 2.53
C PHE A 59 4.09 -16.23 3.54
N ARG A 60 2.78 -16.51 3.67
CA ARG A 60 2.30 -17.64 4.49
C ARG A 60 2.70 -19.00 3.91
N ALA A 61 2.65 -19.17 2.59
CA ALA A 61 3.05 -20.40 1.90
C ALA A 61 4.56 -20.67 1.99
N VAL A 62 5.41 -19.65 1.78
CA VAL A 62 6.86 -19.78 1.87
C VAL A 62 7.36 -19.77 3.32
N LYS A 63 6.57 -19.38 4.33
CA LYS A 63 6.96 -19.39 5.76
C LYS A 63 8.35 -18.77 6.05
N GLY A 64 8.75 -17.78 5.27
CA GLY A 64 10.08 -17.16 5.39
C GLY A 64 11.24 -18.00 4.83
N THR A 65 10.98 -19.07 4.09
CA THR A 65 11.99 -19.71 3.24
C THR A 65 12.09 -18.98 1.91
N VAL A 66 13.30 -18.85 1.40
CA VAL A 66 13.61 -18.32 0.08
C VAL A 66 14.30 -19.45 -0.69
N ASP A 67 14.04 -19.54 -2.00
CA ASP A 67 14.75 -20.51 -2.85
C ASP A 67 16.27 -20.24 -2.77
N LEU A 68 17.05 -21.29 -2.54
CA LEU A 68 18.51 -21.20 -2.41
C LEU A 68 19.17 -20.79 -3.73
N ASP A 69 18.51 -21.07 -4.85
CA ASP A 69 18.98 -20.73 -6.20
C ASP A 69 18.48 -19.36 -6.66
N LEU A 70 17.80 -18.60 -5.78
CA LEU A 70 17.34 -17.25 -6.09
C LEU A 70 18.54 -16.29 -6.19
N ASP A 71 18.80 -15.79 -7.40
CA ASP A 71 19.82 -14.78 -7.62
C ASP A 71 19.37 -13.42 -7.06
N LEU A 72 20.03 -12.98 -5.98
CA LEU A 72 19.77 -11.73 -5.28
C LEU A 72 20.72 -10.60 -5.71
N SER A 73 21.46 -10.76 -6.80
CA SER A 73 22.34 -9.72 -7.27
C SER A 73 21.55 -8.57 -7.92
N ILE A 74 21.62 -7.40 -7.28
CA ILE A 74 21.10 -6.09 -7.73
C ILE A 74 22.25 -5.10 -7.87
#